data_AF-A0A8T7K338-F1
#
_entry.id   AF-A0A8T7K338-F1
#
_cell.length_a   1.000
_cell.length_b   1.000
_cell.length_c   1.000
_cell.angle_alpha   90.00
_cell.angle_beta   90.00
_cell.angle_gamma   90.00
#
_symmetry.space_group_name_H-M   'P 1'
#
loop_
_entity.id
_entity.type
_entity.pdbx_description
1 polymer ?
#
loop_
_entity_poly.entity_id
_entity_poly.type
_entity_poly.pdbx_seq_one_letter_code
_entity_poly.pdbx_strand_id
1 'polypeptide(L)'
;MRSLCVRYALIAFLSVLLTFGLAAAQADCPALVEQALAEVAERCVELERNTICYGNTLVNAVDWQNQALAGFSAAGDTAAAEDIARLETVALDVENALWGIAVLSLQANLPDTLPGQNVTFIAFGDVRLTSETDPESEDPLWDAPMQVFRFTTGIGEAACAEAPRDGLLVRAPTQTTVTFTINGIEVEIGSTALLRAASENQLQVSTLEGSVALTSGGETQTAEAGFGVAAVEGQPPSEPEALDSAETEPLPLELLPSEAGVDPNASAEAAEIPTSGTVAFGGSFTVPGNALEWVSTGLELVAGQGFSVQASGEVSLWPQCVEWCPGIDPARAVDCTALCPAVVAGPAGSVPAGGIVPDREAFFVLPSAPMVALLGRVGDGAPFYVGAAGAFVAARDGTLYFMINEDSGFVGDETGAFVVEVTLYAP
;
A
#
# COMPACT_ATOMS: atom_id res chain seq x y z
N MET A 1 2.23 -50.07 55.71
CA MET A 1 1.09 -49.24 55.22
C MET A 1 1.50 -47.80 54.88
N ARG A 2 2.17 -47.04 55.77
CA ARG A 2 2.60 -45.66 55.46
C ARG A 2 3.54 -45.51 54.24
N SER A 3 4.44 -46.47 54.00
CA SER A 3 5.37 -46.43 52.86
C SER A 3 4.73 -46.78 51.51
N LEU A 4 3.58 -47.48 51.51
CA LEU A 4 2.84 -47.79 50.28
C LEU A 4 2.04 -46.56 49.79
N CYS A 5 1.45 -45.81 50.73
CA CYS A 5 0.65 -44.62 50.43
C CYS A 5 1.47 -43.49 49.76
N VAL A 6 2.73 -43.31 50.18
CA VAL A 6 3.64 -42.31 49.60
C VAL A 6 4.06 -42.67 48.18
N ARG A 7 4.22 -43.97 47.87
CA ARG A 7 4.58 -44.44 46.52
C ARG A 7 3.44 -44.29 45.52
N TYR A 8 2.19 -44.54 45.93
CA TYR A 8 1.03 -44.32 45.06
C TYR A 8 0.74 -42.83 44.84
N ALA A 9 0.96 -41.98 45.85
CA ALA A 9 0.82 -40.53 45.70
C ALA A 9 1.85 -39.93 44.73
N LEU A 10 3.11 -40.40 44.77
CA LEU A 10 4.16 -39.94 43.86
C LEU A 10 3.92 -40.40 42.41
N ILE A 11 3.43 -41.64 42.20
CA ILE A 11 3.13 -42.15 40.86
C ILE A 11 1.91 -41.42 40.26
N ALA A 12 0.88 -41.12 41.07
CA ALA A 12 -0.27 -40.34 40.65
C ALA A 12 0.10 -38.88 40.31
N PHE A 13 1.01 -38.27 41.08
CA PHE A 13 1.48 -36.90 40.81
C PHE A 13 2.35 -36.83 39.54
N LEU A 14 3.20 -37.84 39.31
CA LEU A 14 4.04 -37.92 38.11
C LEU A 14 3.24 -38.22 36.83
N SER A 15 2.10 -38.92 36.95
CA SER A 15 1.21 -39.19 35.81
C SER A 15 0.28 -38.02 35.47
N VAL A 16 -0.06 -37.15 36.42
CA VAL A 16 -0.78 -35.88 36.16
C VAL A 16 0.15 -34.81 35.56
N LEU A 17 1.45 -34.83 35.85
CA LEU A 17 2.44 -33.94 35.23
C LEU A 17 2.81 -34.33 33.79
N LEU A 18 2.62 -35.59 33.38
CA LEU A 18 2.83 -36.03 31.99
C LEU A 18 1.64 -35.78 31.06
N THR A 19 0.47 -35.39 31.58
CA THR A 19 -0.71 -35.03 30.77
C THR A 19 -0.78 -33.55 30.40
N PHE A 20 0.11 -32.71 30.92
CA PHE A 20 0.43 -31.42 30.29
C PHE A 20 1.28 -31.69 29.06
N GLY A 21 0.69 -32.36 28.07
CA GLY A 21 1.26 -32.48 26.75
C GLY A 21 1.48 -31.08 26.21
N LEU A 22 2.69 -30.82 25.74
CA LEU A 22 3.00 -29.70 24.86
C LEU A 22 1.98 -29.70 23.73
N ALA A 23 0.98 -28.82 23.80
CA ALA A 23 0.31 -28.39 22.58
C ALA A 23 1.38 -27.61 21.82
N ALA A 24 2.03 -28.26 20.86
CA ALA A 24 2.66 -27.52 19.79
C ALA A 24 1.51 -26.71 19.16
N ALA A 25 1.54 -25.39 19.33
CA ALA A 25 0.69 -24.52 18.55
C ALA A 25 1.11 -24.74 17.10
N GLN A 26 0.37 -25.57 16.38
CA GLN A 26 0.50 -25.64 14.94
C GLN A 26 -0.02 -24.28 14.48
N ALA A 27 0.87 -23.41 14.01
CA ALA A 27 0.47 -22.13 13.48
C ALA A 27 -0.55 -22.42 12.36
N ASP A 28 -1.76 -21.90 12.53
CA ASP A 28 -2.70 -21.86 11.43
C ASP A 28 -2.24 -20.83 10.40
N CYS A 29 -2.71 -20.98 9.17
CA CYS A 29 -2.25 -20.16 8.05
C CYS A 29 -2.33 -18.63 8.33
N PRO A 30 -3.43 -18.11 8.91
CA PRO A 30 -3.52 -16.67 9.21
C PRO A 30 -2.38 -16.20 10.13
N ALA A 31 -2.09 -16.93 11.21
CA ALA A 31 -1.05 -16.56 12.14
C ALA A 31 0.35 -16.56 11.51
N LEU A 32 0.62 -17.47 10.57
CA LEU A 32 1.89 -17.51 9.85
C LEU A 32 2.02 -16.32 8.91
N VAL A 33 0.97 -16.00 8.14
CA VAL A 33 0.94 -14.84 7.24
C VAL A 33 1.14 -13.55 8.04
N GLU A 34 0.35 -13.33 9.09
CA GLU A 34 0.45 -12.14 9.95
C GLU A 34 1.86 -12.00 10.57
N GLN A 35 2.42 -13.10 11.08
CA GLN A 35 3.76 -13.08 11.66
C GLN A 35 4.83 -12.72 10.63
N ALA A 36 4.78 -13.32 9.44
CA ALA A 36 5.75 -13.08 8.38
C ALA A 36 5.72 -11.63 7.89
N LEU A 37 4.52 -11.06 7.69
CA LEU A 37 4.36 -9.68 7.27
C LEU A 37 4.82 -8.71 8.35
N ALA A 38 4.49 -8.96 9.61
CA ALA A 38 4.99 -8.16 10.73
C ALA A 38 6.53 -8.19 10.83
N GLU A 39 7.15 -9.35 10.60
CA GLU A 39 8.62 -9.48 10.58
C GLU A 39 9.24 -8.66 9.45
N VAL A 40 8.69 -8.71 8.23
CA VAL A 40 9.19 -7.92 7.10
C VAL A 40 9.01 -6.43 7.37
N ALA A 41 7.84 -6.02 7.88
CA ALA A 41 7.52 -4.64 8.20
C ALA A 41 8.42 -4.06 9.30
N GLU A 42 8.90 -4.86 10.24
CA GLU A 42 9.85 -4.42 11.28
C GLU A 42 11.29 -4.35 10.74
N ARG A 43 11.68 -5.30 9.89
CA ARG A 43 13.10 -5.55 9.53
C ARG A 43 13.54 -4.90 8.23
N CYS A 44 12.63 -4.62 7.30
CA CYS A 44 12.93 -4.07 5.98
C CYS A 44 12.42 -2.64 5.80
N VAL A 45 12.63 -1.80 6.82
CA VAL A 45 12.25 -0.37 6.81
C VAL A 45 13.35 0.52 6.26
N GLU A 46 12.97 1.65 5.67
CA GLU A 46 13.87 2.73 5.24
C GLU A 46 15.09 2.25 4.41
N LEU A 47 14.87 1.27 3.53
CA LEU A 47 15.93 0.71 2.71
C LEU A 47 16.62 1.80 1.88
N GLU A 48 17.95 1.78 1.92
CA GLU A 48 18.76 2.62 1.05
C GLU A 48 18.45 2.33 -0.43
N ARG A 49 18.94 3.21 -1.32
CA ARG A 49 18.78 2.99 -2.76
C ARG A 49 19.53 1.72 -3.19
N ASN A 50 19.00 1.05 -4.21
CA ASN A 50 19.60 -0.15 -4.80
C ASN A 50 19.98 -1.19 -3.75
N THR A 51 19.07 -1.42 -2.79
CA THR A 51 19.27 -2.33 -1.66
C THR A 51 18.19 -3.40 -1.67
N ILE A 52 18.58 -4.65 -1.44
CA ILE A 52 17.67 -5.74 -1.10
C ILE A 52 17.66 -5.97 0.41
N CYS A 53 16.52 -6.39 0.93
CA CYS A 53 16.36 -6.88 2.27
C CYS A 53 15.81 -8.32 2.26
N TYR A 54 16.44 -9.18 3.05
CA TYR A 54 15.90 -10.49 3.40
C TYR A 54 14.70 -10.25 4.31
N GLY A 55 13.48 -10.33 3.76
CA GLY A 55 12.26 -10.00 4.49
C GLY A 55 11.84 -11.09 5.46
N ASN A 56 11.68 -12.32 4.95
CA ASN A 56 11.31 -13.48 5.74
C ASN A 56 12.05 -14.74 5.28
N THR A 57 11.95 -15.80 6.07
CA THR A 57 12.54 -17.13 5.93
C THR A 57 12.71 -17.63 4.48
N LEU A 58 13.92 -18.12 4.17
CA LEU A 58 14.33 -18.75 2.90
C LEU A 58 14.32 -17.83 1.67
N VAL A 59 14.92 -16.64 1.82
CA VAL A 59 15.36 -15.83 0.68
C VAL A 59 16.79 -16.22 0.31
N ASN A 60 16.99 -16.70 -0.91
CA ASN A 60 18.29 -17.08 -1.45
C ASN A 60 18.75 -16.06 -2.50
N ALA A 61 19.94 -15.47 -2.33
CA ALA A 61 20.54 -14.57 -3.29
C ALA A 61 21.95 -15.03 -3.65
N VAL A 62 22.28 -14.98 -4.94
CA VAL A 62 23.62 -15.31 -5.44
C VAL A 62 24.20 -14.21 -6.31
N ASP A 63 25.52 -14.11 -6.30
CA ASP A 63 26.29 -13.21 -7.14
C ASP A 63 26.43 -13.72 -8.60
N TRP A 64 27.10 -12.92 -9.42
CA TRP A 64 27.40 -13.20 -10.83
C TRP A 64 28.36 -14.38 -11.04
N GLN A 65 28.97 -14.92 -9.98
CA GLN A 65 29.75 -16.16 -9.99
C GLN A 65 28.96 -17.34 -9.38
N ASN A 66 27.66 -17.15 -9.18
CA ASN A 66 26.73 -18.12 -8.60
C ASN A 66 27.18 -18.58 -7.20
N GLN A 67 27.76 -17.69 -6.41
CA GLN A 67 28.07 -17.88 -4.99
C GLN A 67 27.00 -17.20 -4.14
N ALA A 68 26.67 -17.78 -2.98
CA ALA A 68 25.77 -17.15 -2.03
C ALA A 68 26.39 -15.84 -1.48
N LEU A 69 25.57 -14.81 -1.33
CA LEU A 69 26.02 -13.54 -0.78
C LEU A 69 26.41 -13.67 0.70
N ALA A 70 27.58 -13.15 1.05
CA ALA A 70 28.08 -13.22 2.41
C ALA A 70 27.26 -12.33 3.34
N GLY A 71 26.71 -12.92 4.42
CA GLY A 71 25.93 -12.16 5.41
C GLY A 71 24.49 -11.86 5.00
N PHE A 72 23.97 -12.52 3.95
CA PHE A 72 22.57 -12.43 3.54
C PHE A 72 21.87 -13.75 3.80
N SER A 73 21.43 -13.99 5.04
CA SER A 73 20.99 -15.32 5.49
C SER A 73 19.86 -15.31 6.53
N ALA A 74 19.49 -14.16 7.07
CA ALA A 74 18.44 -14.00 8.07
C ALA A 74 17.63 -12.72 7.85
N ALA A 75 16.44 -12.66 8.44
CA ALA A 75 15.54 -11.52 8.31
C ALA A 75 16.16 -10.19 8.79
N GLY A 76 16.09 -9.18 7.93
CA GLY A 76 16.72 -7.87 8.09
C GLY A 76 18.14 -7.76 7.55
N ASP A 77 18.76 -8.86 7.10
CA ASP A 77 20.03 -8.76 6.38
C ASP A 77 19.79 -8.02 5.05
N THR A 78 20.70 -7.10 4.71
CA THR A 78 20.63 -6.32 3.47
C THR A 78 21.85 -6.57 2.59
N ALA A 79 21.67 -6.46 1.27
CA ALA A 79 22.75 -6.50 0.30
C ALA A 79 22.53 -5.46 -0.81
N ALA A 80 23.60 -5.10 -1.52
CA ALA A 80 23.48 -4.21 -2.68
C ALA A 80 22.82 -4.96 -3.85
N ALA A 81 21.88 -4.32 -4.54
CA ALA A 81 21.16 -4.92 -5.67
C ALA A 81 22.09 -5.20 -6.86
N GLU A 82 23.18 -4.44 -7.01
CA GLU A 82 24.19 -4.65 -8.05
C GLU A 82 24.99 -5.95 -7.89
N ASP A 83 25.12 -6.45 -6.65
CA ASP A 83 25.83 -7.68 -6.35
C ASP A 83 25.00 -8.93 -6.69
N ILE A 84 23.69 -8.79 -6.97
CA ILE A 84 22.77 -9.90 -7.14
C ILE A 84 22.58 -10.22 -8.62
N ALA A 85 22.97 -11.43 -9.00
CA ALA A 85 22.61 -11.99 -10.30
C ALA A 85 21.24 -12.70 -10.25
N ARG A 86 20.90 -13.31 -9.11
CA ARG A 86 19.65 -14.03 -8.94
C ARG A 86 19.15 -13.97 -7.50
N LEU A 87 17.85 -13.74 -7.37
CA LEU A 87 17.08 -13.81 -6.14
C LEU A 87 16.03 -14.91 -6.26
N GLU A 88 15.87 -15.73 -5.23
CA GLU A 88 14.85 -16.76 -5.12
C GLU A 88 14.18 -16.69 -3.75
N THR A 89 12.85 -16.78 -3.72
CA THR A 89 12.04 -16.97 -2.51
C THR A 89 11.27 -18.29 -2.63
N VAL A 90 10.64 -18.72 -1.54
CA VAL A 90 9.90 -19.99 -1.50
C VAL A 90 8.42 -19.77 -1.22
N ALA A 91 7.59 -20.64 -1.80
CA ALA A 91 6.15 -20.66 -1.54
C ALA A 91 5.83 -20.85 -0.05
N LEU A 92 4.64 -20.43 0.34
CA LEU A 92 4.11 -20.66 1.69
C LEU A 92 3.93 -22.16 1.94
N ASP A 93 4.58 -22.66 2.98
CA ASP A 93 4.44 -24.01 3.52
C ASP A 93 4.03 -23.92 5.00
N VAL A 94 2.73 -24.15 5.24
CA VAL A 94 2.11 -24.09 6.57
C VAL A 94 2.63 -25.21 7.48
N GLU A 95 2.99 -26.37 6.94
CA GLU A 95 3.47 -27.51 7.75
C GLU A 95 4.87 -27.24 8.31
N ASN A 96 5.73 -26.59 7.51
CA ASN A 96 7.11 -26.30 7.86
C ASN A 96 7.33 -24.85 8.34
N ALA A 97 6.27 -24.04 8.39
CA ALA A 97 6.30 -22.63 8.75
C ALA A 97 7.29 -21.80 7.88
N LEU A 98 7.25 -22.01 6.55
CA LEU A 98 8.12 -21.34 5.59
C LEU A 98 7.31 -20.40 4.71
N TRP A 99 7.80 -19.19 4.45
CA TRP A 99 7.28 -18.32 3.41
C TRP A 99 8.32 -17.28 3.04
N GLY A 100 8.86 -17.35 1.83
CA GLY A 100 9.90 -16.43 1.38
C GLY A 100 9.31 -15.08 0.99
N ILE A 101 9.83 -14.01 1.59
CA ILE A 101 9.51 -12.64 1.22
C ILE A 101 10.82 -11.84 1.15
N ALA A 102 11.00 -11.09 0.07
CA ALA A 102 12.11 -10.15 -0.09
C ALA A 102 11.61 -8.78 -0.53
N VAL A 103 12.23 -7.72 -0.02
CA VAL A 103 11.92 -6.34 -0.38
C VAL A 103 13.14 -5.73 -1.08
N LEU A 104 12.94 -5.14 -2.25
CA LEU A 104 13.99 -4.43 -2.98
C LEU A 104 13.59 -2.97 -3.13
N SER A 105 14.54 -2.08 -2.91
CA SER A 105 14.46 -0.64 -3.14
C SER A 105 15.39 -0.32 -4.30
N LEU A 106 14.84 0.00 -5.47
CA LEU A 106 15.56 0.15 -6.74
C LEU A 106 15.42 1.56 -7.31
N GLN A 107 16.43 2.02 -8.02
CA GLN A 107 16.40 3.26 -8.80
C GLN A 107 16.29 2.93 -10.30
N ALA A 108 15.13 2.44 -10.74
CA ALA A 108 14.90 2.18 -12.16
C ALA A 108 14.60 3.50 -12.88
N ASN A 109 15.42 3.90 -13.86
CA ASN A 109 15.26 5.08 -14.72
C ASN A 109 14.83 6.41 -14.04
N LEU A 110 15.00 6.54 -12.71
CA LEU A 110 14.67 7.71 -11.91
C LEU A 110 15.88 8.67 -11.85
N PRO A 111 15.71 9.98 -12.10
CA PRO A 111 16.82 10.94 -12.00
C PRO A 111 17.41 11.02 -10.59
N ASP A 112 18.74 11.09 -10.48
CA ASP A 112 19.49 11.23 -9.20
C ASP A 112 19.12 12.46 -8.34
N THR A 113 18.30 13.36 -8.88
CA THR A 113 17.99 14.67 -8.29
C THR A 113 16.80 14.67 -7.35
N LEU A 114 16.06 13.56 -7.23
CA LEU A 114 14.86 13.46 -6.39
C LEU A 114 15.14 12.61 -5.13
N PRO A 115 15.45 13.22 -3.98
CA PRO A 115 15.64 12.48 -2.73
C PRO A 115 14.36 11.75 -2.33
N GLY A 116 14.47 10.46 -1.98
CA GLY A 116 13.37 9.66 -1.41
C GLY A 116 12.46 8.94 -2.41
N GLN A 117 12.70 9.05 -3.73
CA GLN A 117 11.94 8.30 -4.74
C GLN A 117 12.69 7.03 -5.16
N ASN A 118 12.18 5.86 -4.77
CA ASN A 118 12.66 4.54 -5.20
C ASN A 118 11.47 3.73 -5.70
N VAL A 119 11.73 2.77 -6.59
CA VAL A 119 10.79 1.71 -6.91
C VAL A 119 10.91 0.63 -5.85
N THR A 120 9.78 0.21 -5.28
CA THR A 120 9.75 -0.91 -4.34
C THR A 120 9.27 -2.16 -5.03
N PHE A 121 10.06 -3.22 -4.94
CA PHE A 121 9.64 -4.57 -5.30
C PHE A 121 9.42 -5.36 -4.01
N ILE A 122 8.34 -6.13 -3.96
CA ILE A 122 8.10 -7.11 -2.91
C ILE A 122 7.86 -8.45 -3.61
N ALA A 123 8.85 -9.33 -3.53
CA ALA A 123 8.74 -10.70 -4.01
C ALA A 123 8.23 -11.58 -2.87
N PHE A 124 7.15 -12.33 -3.10
CA PHE A 124 6.56 -13.21 -2.10
C PHE A 124 6.12 -14.54 -2.71
N GLY A 125 6.35 -15.63 -1.96
CA GLY A 125 6.06 -16.98 -2.42
C GLY A 125 7.17 -17.57 -3.29
N ASP A 126 6.88 -18.54 -4.15
CA ASP A 126 7.86 -19.08 -5.10
C ASP A 126 8.11 -18.08 -6.22
N VAL A 127 9.13 -17.23 -6.05
CA VAL A 127 9.53 -16.21 -7.02
C VAL A 127 11.00 -16.39 -7.32
N ARG A 128 11.36 -16.31 -8.60
CA ARG A 128 12.74 -16.16 -9.05
C ARG A 128 12.87 -14.91 -9.90
N LEU A 129 13.83 -14.07 -9.55
CA LEU A 129 14.29 -12.94 -10.33
C LEU A 129 15.73 -13.21 -10.77
N THR A 130 16.03 -13.09 -12.06
CA THR A 130 17.39 -13.21 -12.60
C THR A 130 17.73 -11.96 -13.37
N SER A 131 18.70 -11.19 -12.90
CA SER A 131 19.16 -9.98 -13.58
C SER A 131 19.78 -10.36 -14.93
N GLU A 132 19.37 -9.64 -15.97
CA GLU A 132 20.00 -9.67 -17.30
C GLU A 132 20.74 -8.37 -17.61
N THR A 133 20.71 -7.39 -16.68
CA THR A 133 21.56 -6.20 -16.75
C THR A 133 23.01 -6.61 -16.52
N ASP A 134 23.82 -6.60 -17.57
CA ASP A 134 25.26 -6.82 -17.46
C ASP A 134 25.90 -5.61 -16.73
N PRO A 135 26.52 -5.79 -15.55
CA PRO A 135 27.14 -4.69 -14.81
C PRO A 135 28.35 -4.08 -15.53
N GLU A 136 28.87 -4.73 -16.57
CA GLU A 136 29.90 -4.19 -17.46
C GLU A 136 29.33 -3.55 -18.74
N SER A 137 28.00 -3.53 -18.93
CA SER A 137 27.39 -2.93 -20.11
C SER A 137 27.47 -1.40 -20.09
N GLU A 138 27.82 -0.82 -21.24
CA GLU A 138 27.84 0.63 -21.46
C GLU A 138 26.51 1.14 -22.09
N ASP A 139 25.39 0.43 -21.91
CA ASP A 139 24.09 0.86 -22.43
C ASP A 139 23.51 1.97 -21.53
N PRO A 140 23.44 3.24 -22.00
CA PRO A 140 23.01 4.36 -21.18
C PRO A 140 21.51 4.36 -20.86
N LEU A 141 20.73 3.41 -21.39
CA LEU A 141 19.28 3.31 -21.12
C LEU A 141 18.94 2.23 -20.08
N TRP A 142 19.84 1.27 -19.84
CA TRP A 142 19.59 0.08 -19.03
C TRP A 142 20.76 -0.24 -18.09
N ASP A 143 21.26 0.77 -17.38
CA ASP A 143 22.43 0.65 -16.51
C ASP A 143 22.09 0.43 -15.02
N ALA A 144 20.81 0.47 -14.64
CA ALA A 144 20.39 0.24 -13.26
C ALA A 144 20.27 -1.27 -12.93
N PRO A 145 20.61 -1.69 -11.70
CA PRO A 145 20.40 -3.07 -11.26
C PRO A 145 18.94 -3.49 -11.41
N MET A 146 18.71 -4.72 -11.89
CA MET A 146 17.37 -5.31 -11.99
C MET A 146 16.39 -4.49 -12.86
N GLN A 147 16.90 -3.72 -13.82
CA GLN A 147 16.07 -2.99 -14.79
C GLN A 147 15.65 -3.88 -15.98
N VAL A 148 16.50 -4.86 -16.32
CA VAL A 148 16.22 -5.94 -17.27
C VAL A 148 16.38 -7.26 -16.54
N PHE A 149 15.32 -8.06 -16.45
CA PHE A 149 15.37 -9.33 -15.71
C PHE A 149 14.39 -10.38 -16.21
N ARG A 150 14.73 -11.65 -15.96
CA ARG A 150 13.80 -12.77 -16.05
C ARG A 150 13.07 -12.96 -14.73
N PHE A 151 11.78 -13.23 -14.82
CA PHE A 151 10.87 -13.41 -13.72
C PHE A 151 10.06 -14.68 -13.91
N THR A 152 10.04 -15.53 -12.89
CA THR A 152 9.15 -16.69 -12.81
C THR A 152 8.47 -16.72 -11.46
N THR A 153 7.24 -17.23 -11.44
CA THR A 153 6.46 -17.48 -10.22
C THR A 153 6.00 -18.92 -10.17
N GLY A 154 5.72 -19.43 -8.97
CA GLY A 154 4.95 -20.65 -8.81
C GLY A 154 3.58 -20.51 -9.46
N ILE A 155 3.12 -21.57 -10.13
CA ILE A 155 1.81 -21.65 -10.79
C ILE A 155 0.75 -22.29 -9.89
N GLY A 156 1.09 -22.56 -8.63
CA GLY A 156 0.21 -23.17 -7.64
C GLY A 156 -0.96 -22.28 -7.26
N GLU A 157 -1.94 -22.89 -6.60
CA GLU A 157 -2.92 -22.13 -5.81
C GLU A 157 -2.29 -21.68 -4.50
N ALA A 158 -2.84 -20.62 -3.91
CA ALA A 158 -2.42 -20.19 -2.57
C ALA A 158 -2.61 -21.33 -1.56
N ALA A 159 -1.71 -21.41 -0.58
CA ALA A 159 -1.76 -22.47 0.44
C ALA A 159 -3.01 -22.36 1.34
N CYS A 160 -3.58 -21.17 1.45
CA CYS A 160 -4.82 -20.86 2.18
C CYS A 160 -5.45 -19.55 1.65
N ALA A 161 -6.63 -19.16 2.17
CA ALA A 161 -7.37 -17.99 1.70
C ALA A 161 -6.71 -16.66 2.09
N GLU A 162 -6.00 -16.65 3.21
CA GLU A 162 -5.31 -15.48 3.77
C GLU A 162 -3.95 -15.22 3.10
N ALA A 163 -3.44 -16.18 2.34
CA ALA A 163 -2.18 -16.05 1.64
C ALA A 163 -2.42 -15.65 0.18
N PRO A 164 -1.65 -14.69 -0.35
CA PRO A 164 -1.71 -14.40 -1.77
C PRO A 164 -1.05 -15.52 -2.58
N ARG A 165 -1.45 -15.67 -3.84
CA ARG A 165 -0.67 -16.48 -4.81
C ARG A 165 0.66 -15.81 -5.09
N ASP A 166 1.70 -16.61 -5.29
CA ASP A 166 3.07 -16.19 -5.60
C ASP A 166 3.10 -15.03 -6.61
N GLY A 167 3.94 -14.02 -6.33
CA GLY A 167 3.92 -12.81 -7.13
C GLY A 167 4.98 -11.79 -6.76
N LEU A 168 5.04 -10.77 -7.61
CA LEU A 168 5.89 -9.60 -7.43
C LEU A 168 5.00 -8.36 -7.38
N LEU A 169 4.92 -7.71 -6.23
CA LEU A 169 4.36 -6.37 -6.13
C LEU A 169 5.42 -5.36 -6.52
N VAL A 170 5.05 -4.40 -7.36
CA VAL A 170 5.91 -3.31 -7.81
C VAL A 170 5.20 -1.99 -7.54
N ARG A 171 5.88 -1.07 -6.85
CA ARG A 171 5.39 0.30 -6.63
C ARG A 171 6.40 1.31 -7.14
N ALA A 172 5.98 2.08 -8.14
CA ALA A 172 6.63 3.29 -8.60
C ALA A 172 6.28 4.48 -7.69
N PRO A 173 7.17 5.48 -7.55
CA PRO A 173 6.86 6.74 -6.89
C PRO A 173 5.72 7.49 -7.59
N THR A 174 4.87 8.18 -6.82
CA THR A 174 3.76 8.98 -7.39
C THR A 174 4.27 10.04 -8.39
N GLN A 175 3.48 10.30 -9.44
CA GLN A 175 3.76 11.27 -10.50
C GLN A 175 4.99 10.94 -11.37
N THR A 176 5.54 9.72 -11.25
CA THR A 176 6.62 9.25 -12.11
C THR A 176 6.27 7.87 -12.65
N THR A 177 6.73 7.58 -13.86
CA THR A 177 6.66 6.23 -14.42
C THR A 177 8.04 5.62 -14.42
N VAL A 178 8.09 4.32 -14.16
CA VAL A 178 9.32 3.53 -14.22
C VAL A 178 9.17 2.43 -15.25
N THR A 179 10.26 2.14 -15.94
CA THR A 179 10.26 1.24 -17.09
C THR A 179 11.23 0.09 -16.85
N PHE A 180 10.73 -1.12 -17.06
CA PHE A 180 11.46 -2.37 -16.93
C PHE A 180 11.36 -3.17 -18.22
N THR A 181 12.32 -4.06 -18.45
CA THR A 181 12.16 -5.17 -19.38
C THR A 181 12.08 -6.48 -18.61
N ILE A 182 10.91 -7.12 -18.62
CA ILE A 182 10.62 -8.33 -17.84
C ILE A 182 10.27 -9.44 -18.82
N ASN A 183 11.05 -10.52 -18.83
CA ASN A 183 10.87 -11.63 -19.78
C ASN A 183 10.82 -11.18 -21.25
N GLY A 184 11.56 -10.11 -21.61
CA GLY A 184 11.56 -9.53 -22.95
C GLY A 184 10.35 -8.65 -23.29
N ILE A 185 9.47 -8.38 -22.32
CA ILE A 185 8.32 -7.48 -22.44
C ILE A 185 8.67 -6.16 -21.75
N GLU A 186 8.49 -5.03 -22.43
CA GLU A 186 8.65 -3.72 -21.82
C GLU A 186 7.43 -3.39 -20.98
N VAL A 187 7.66 -2.99 -19.72
CA VAL A 187 6.64 -2.74 -18.72
C VAL A 187 6.87 -1.33 -18.15
N GLU A 188 5.91 -0.44 -18.38
CA GLU A 188 5.89 0.90 -17.78
C GLU A 188 4.86 0.94 -16.65
N ILE A 189 5.28 1.33 -15.45
CA ILE A 189 4.45 1.32 -14.24
C ILE A 189 4.39 2.75 -13.69
N GLY A 190 3.18 3.31 -13.60
CA GLY A 190 2.91 4.66 -13.08
C GLY A 190 2.40 4.73 -11.65
N SER A 191 2.28 3.59 -10.96
CA SER A 191 2.00 3.51 -9.51
C SER A 191 2.21 2.07 -9.02
N THR A 192 1.15 1.29 -8.75
CA THR A 192 1.26 -0.03 -8.10
C THR A 192 0.69 -1.12 -8.98
N ALA A 193 1.51 -2.14 -9.21
CA ALA A 193 1.19 -3.27 -10.05
C ALA A 193 1.53 -4.59 -9.33
N LEU A 194 0.73 -5.61 -9.57
CA LEU A 194 1.04 -6.98 -9.24
C LEU A 194 1.41 -7.73 -10.51
N LEU A 195 2.57 -8.38 -10.51
CA LEU A 195 3.11 -9.14 -11.63
C LEU A 195 3.12 -10.62 -11.28
N ARG A 196 2.69 -11.45 -12.22
CA ARG A 196 2.78 -12.92 -12.15
C ARG A 196 3.26 -13.50 -13.47
N ALA A 197 4.10 -14.51 -13.42
CA ALA A 197 4.58 -15.20 -14.61
C ALA A 197 3.74 -16.46 -14.85
N ALA A 198 2.91 -16.45 -15.89
CA ALA A 198 2.14 -17.64 -16.26
C ALA A 198 3.01 -18.71 -16.94
N SER A 199 4.11 -18.27 -17.57
CA SER A 199 5.20 -19.10 -18.11
C SER A 199 6.46 -18.26 -18.26
N GLU A 200 7.58 -18.85 -18.69
CA GLU A 200 8.86 -18.14 -18.87
C GLU A 200 8.78 -16.94 -19.84
N ASN A 201 7.82 -16.95 -20.78
CA ASN A 201 7.64 -15.91 -21.79
C ASN A 201 6.29 -15.19 -21.70
N GLN A 202 5.53 -15.43 -20.62
CA GLN A 202 4.21 -14.82 -20.44
C GLN A 202 4.12 -14.13 -19.10
N LEU A 203 3.78 -12.84 -19.15
CA LEU A 203 3.57 -11.99 -17.99
C LEU A 203 2.08 -11.64 -17.89
N GLN A 204 1.52 -11.75 -16.69
CA GLN A 204 0.24 -11.16 -16.34
C GLN A 204 0.51 -10.00 -15.39
N VAL A 205 -0.09 -8.85 -15.68
CA VAL A 205 0.01 -7.67 -14.82
C VAL A 205 -1.37 -7.20 -14.41
N SER A 206 -1.55 -6.97 -13.13
CA SER A 206 -2.75 -6.43 -12.52
C SER A 206 -2.46 -5.03 -11.98
N THR A 207 -3.11 -4.01 -12.52
CA THR A 207 -2.95 -2.63 -12.07
C THR A 207 -3.82 -2.42 -10.83
N LEU A 208 -3.18 -2.25 -9.68
CA LEU A 208 -3.86 -1.95 -8.42
C LEU A 208 -4.11 -0.44 -8.30
N GLU A 209 -3.13 0.33 -8.75
CA GLU A 209 -3.12 1.78 -8.66
C GLU A 209 -2.49 2.40 -9.92
N GLY A 210 -2.95 3.59 -10.30
CA GLY A 210 -2.43 4.32 -11.45
C GLY A 210 -2.69 3.56 -12.76
N SER A 211 -1.65 3.47 -13.59
CA SER A 211 -1.69 2.76 -14.86
C SER A 211 -0.43 1.93 -15.08
N VAL A 212 -0.58 0.85 -15.86
CA VAL A 212 0.53 0.05 -16.36
C VAL A 212 0.39 -0.08 -17.87
N ALA A 213 1.49 0.08 -18.61
CA ALA A 213 1.55 -0.22 -20.03
C ALA A 213 2.50 -1.40 -20.28
N LEU A 214 2.04 -2.35 -21.11
CA LEU A 214 2.84 -3.46 -21.62
C LEU A 214 3.09 -3.27 -23.10
N THR A 215 4.35 -3.35 -23.52
CA THR A 215 4.74 -3.32 -24.93
C THR A 215 5.36 -4.66 -25.33
N SER A 216 4.73 -5.34 -26.29
CA SER A 216 5.24 -6.60 -26.86
C SER A 216 4.75 -6.77 -28.31
N GLY A 217 5.53 -7.44 -29.16
CA GLY A 217 5.18 -7.63 -30.57
C GLY A 217 5.07 -6.32 -31.38
N GLY A 218 5.59 -5.20 -30.86
CA GLY A 218 5.47 -3.87 -31.47
C GLY A 218 4.16 -3.14 -31.17
N GLU A 219 3.30 -3.69 -30.30
CA GLU A 219 2.06 -3.08 -29.85
C GLU A 219 2.09 -2.82 -28.35
N THR A 220 1.39 -1.77 -27.91
CA THR A 220 1.30 -1.36 -26.51
C THR A 220 -0.15 -1.42 -26.05
N GLN A 221 -0.38 -2.06 -24.91
CA GLN A 221 -1.67 -2.05 -24.21
C GLN A 221 -1.50 -1.44 -22.82
N THR A 222 -2.42 -0.55 -22.46
CA THR A 222 -2.50 0.06 -21.14
C THR A 222 -3.63 -0.55 -20.33
N ALA A 223 -3.37 -0.81 -19.05
CA ALA A 223 -4.32 -1.23 -18.03
C ALA A 223 -4.38 -0.16 -16.93
N GLU A 224 -5.56 0.44 -16.75
CA GLU A 224 -5.85 1.33 -15.63
C GLU A 224 -6.14 0.53 -14.36
N ALA A 225 -6.14 1.20 -13.20
CA ALA A 225 -6.48 0.58 -11.93
C ALA A 225 -7.78 -0.24 -11.99
N GLY A 226 -7.74 -1.45 -11.41
CA GLY A 226 -8.86 -2.40 -11.45
C GLY A 226 -8.89 -3.31 -12.68
N PHE A 227 -7.94 -3.16 -13.61
CA PHE A 227 -7.80 -4.02 -14.79
C PHE A 227 -6.46 -4.77 -14.80
N GLY A 228 -6.44 -5.92 -15.47
CA GLY A 228 -5.26 -6.69 -15.76
C GLY A 228 -5.08 -6.94 -17.26
N VAL A 229 -3.83 -7.09 -17.69
CA VAL A 229 -3.44 -7.42 -19.06
C VAL A 229 -2.40 -8.52 -19.01
N ALA A 230 -2.47 -9.45 -19.97
CA ALA A 230 -1.44 -10.45 -20.19
C ALA A 230 -0.67 -10.14 -21.47
N ALA A 231 0.63 -10.42 -21.45
CA ALA A 231 1.48 -10.30 -22.63
C ALA A 231 2.36 -11.54 -22.78
N VAL A 232 2.55 -11.97 -24.03
CA VAL A 232 3.52 -13.00 -24.42
C VAL A 232 4.62 -12.32 -25.22
N GLU A 233 5.88 -12.68 -24.96
CA GLU A 233 7.02 -12.11 -25.68
C GLU A 233 6.85 -12.25 -27.22
N GLY A 234 6.94 -11.13 -27.92
CA GLY A 234 6.82 -11.06 -29.38
C GLY A 234 5.39 -11.11 -29.94
N GLN A 235 4.35 -11.14 -29.08
CA GLN A 235 2.95 -11.05 -29.47
C GLN A 235 2.30 -9.78 -28.88
N PRO A 236 1.29 -9.20 -29.57
CA PRO A 236 0.50 -8.11 -28.99
C PRO A 236 -0.08 -8.52 -27.62
N PRO A 237 -0.07 -7.61 -26.62
CA PRO A 237 -0.74 -7.86 -25.35
C PRO A 237 -2.25 -8.11 -25.52
N SER A 238 -2.86 -8.76 -24.54
CA SER A 238 -4.32 -8.97 -24.49
C SER A 238 -5.07 -7.66 -24.32
N GLU A 239 -6.38 -7.64 -24.59
CA GLU A 239 -7.22 -6.54 -24.12
C GLU A 239 -7.28 -6.53 -22.57
N PRO A 240 -7.55 -5.38 -21.92
CA PRO A 240 -7.68 -5.30 -20.47
C PRO A 240 -8.94 -6.03 -19.98
N GLU A 241 -8.78 -6.84 -18.93
CA GLU A 241 -9.86 -7.56 -18.26
C GLU A 241 -9.99 -7.07 -16.81
N ALA A 242 -11.20 -7.06 -16.27
CA ALA A 242 -11.42 -6.65 -14.88
C ALA A 242 -10.74 -7.64 -13.92
N LEU A 243 -10.13 -7.11 -12.86
CA LEU A 243 -9.49 -7.94 -11.83
C LEU A 243 -10.51 -8.69 -10.99
N ASP A 244 -10.13 -9.91 -10.59
CA ASP A 244 -10.86 -10.65 -9.57
C ASP A 244 -10.44 -10.15 -8.17
N SER A 245 -11.42 -9.72 -7.36
CA SER A 245 -11.19 -9.28 -5.99
C SER A 245 -10.49 -10.36 -5.14
N ALA A 246 -10.76 -11.64 -5.41
CA ALA A 246 -10.15 -12.75 -4.67
C ALA A 246 -8.63 -12.84 -4.88
N GLU A 247 -8.10 -12.31 -6.00
CA GLU A 247 -6.66 -12.29 -6.27
C GLU A 247 -5.93 -11.09 -5.67
N THR A 248 -6.67 -10.07 -5.23
CA THR A 248 -6.13 -8.78 -4.77
C THR A 248 -6.32 -8.54 -3.28
N GLU A 249 -7.35 -9.11 -2.66
CA GLU A 249 -7.64 -8.98 -1.22
C GLU A 249 -6.50 -9.47 -0.30
N PRO A 250 -5.84 -10.63 -0.52
CA PRO A 250 -4.80 -11.13 0.38
C PRO A 250 -3.41 -10.55 0.08
N LEU A 251 -3.28 -9.53 -0.76
CA LEU A 251 -1.98 -8.97 -1.12
C LEU A 251 -1.34 -8.22 0.06
N PRO A 252 -0.01 -8.32 0.24
CA PRO A 252 0.69 -7.66 1.34
C PRO A 252 0.95 -6.19 1.03
N LEU A 253 -0.11 -5.41 0.76
CA LEU A 253 0.00 -3.99 0.41
C LEU A 253 0.52 -3.14 1.56
N GLU A 254 0.38 -3.61 2.80
CA GLU A 254 0.94 -2.99 4.01
C GLU A 254 2.48 -2.94 4.03
N LEU A 255 3.15 -3.81 3.27
CA LEU A 255 4.60 -3.82 3.14
C LEU A 255 5.11 -2.77 2.13
N LEU A 256 4.22 -2.22 1.29
CA LEU A 256 4.61 -1.15 0.38
C LEU A 256 4.88 0.10 1.21
N PRO A 257 6.00 0.80 0.96
CA PRO A 257 6.31 2.00 1.73
C PRO A 257 5.16 2.98 1.59
N SER A 258 4.79 3.56 2.72
CA SER A 258 4.11 4.84 2.75
C SER A 258 4.81 5.79 1.80
N GLU A 259 4.06 6.57 1.02
CA GLU A 259 4.68 7.64 0.23
C GLU A 259 5.60 8.45 1.16
N ALA A 260 6.79 8.82 0.70
CA ALA A 260 7.67 9.67 1.48
C ALA A 260 6.96 11.01 1.75
N GLY A 261 6.25 11.08 2.89
CA GLY A 261 5.36 12.18 3.26
C GLY A 261 3.87 11.84 3.45
N VAL A 262 3.40 10.61 3.15
CA VAL A 262 2.04 10.14 3.45
C VAL A 262 2.11 8.71 3.96
N ASP A 263 2.17 8.58 5.28
CA ASP A 263 1.90 7.34 6.00
C ASP A 263 0.44 6.91 5.74
N PRO A 264 0.17 5.74 5.10
CA PRO A 264 -1.18 5.24 4.88
C PRO A 264 -1.79 4.68 6.19
N ASN A 265 -0.97 4.44 7.21
CA ASN A 265 -1.37 4.30 8.62
C ASN A 265 -1.35 5.64 9.39
N ALA A 266 -0.99 6.75 8.75
CA ALA A 266 -1.44 8.08 9.15
C ALA A 266 -2.87 8.35 8.67
N SER A 267 -3.73 7.32 8.72
CA SER A 267 -4.91 7.46 9.57
C SER A 267 -4.43 7.73 10.99
N ALA A 268 -3.93 8.96 11.26
CA ALA A 268 -3.73 9.46 12.61
C ALA A 268 -3.37 8.33 13.58
N GLU A 269 -2.29 7.57 13.30
CA GLU A 269 -1.84 6.59 14.29
C GLU A 269 -1.71 7.46 15.53
N ALA A 270 -2.43 7.06 16.56
CA ALA A 270 -2.50 7.79 17.80
C ALA A 270 -1.08 7.77 18.36
N ALA A 271 -0.22 8.66 17.86
CA ALA A 271 1.01 9.09 18.48
C ALA A 271 0.56 9.30 19.91
N GLU A 272 1.08 8.47 20.82
CA GLU A 272 0.57 8.37 22.17
C GLU A 272 0.36 9.80 22.66
N ILE A 273 -0.91 10.24 22.70
CA ILE A 273 -1.18 11.61 23.07
C ILE A 273 -0.56 11.70 24.45
N PRO A 274 0.32 12.67 24.75
CA PRO A 274 0.79 12.85 26.10
C PRO A 274 -0.45 13.07 26.97
N THR A 275 -0.94 12.01 27.60
CA THR A 275 -2.12 12.02 28.48
C THR A 275 -1.82 12.80 29.76
N SER A 276 -0.55 13.17 29.93
CA SER A 276 -0.03 14.11 30.89
C SER A 276 0.24 15.48 30.23
N GLY A 277 -0.80 16.12 29.70
CA GLY A 277 -0.76 17.49 29.17
C GLY A 277 -2.02 18.25 29.56
N THR A 278 -1.94 19.58 29.64
CA THR A 278 -3.13 20.40 29.86
C THR A 278 -4.01 20.32 28.61
N VAL A 279 -5.23 19.80 28.74
CA VAL A 279 -6.22 19.72 27.65
C VAL A 279 -6.94 21.06 27.58
N ALA A 280 -6.87 21.74 26.42
CA ALA A 280 -7.59 22.98 26.18
C ALA A 280 -8.59 22.78 25.04
N PHE A 281 -9.84 23.18 25.23
CA PHE A 281 -10.79 23.24 24.11
C PHE A 281 -10.33 24.32 23.13
N GLY A 282 -10.02 23.90 21.90
CA GLY A 282 -9.55 24.76 20.83
C GLY A 282 -10.67 25.55 20.17
N GLY A 283 -11.89 25.02 20.15
CA GLY A 283 -13.06 25.73 19.63
C GLY A 283 -14.00 24.85 18.82
N SER A 284 -15.09 25.45 18.36
CA SER A 284 -16.03 24.88 17.41
C SER A 284 -16.09 25.78 16.17
N PHE A 285 -15.91 25.19 14.99
CA PHE A 285 -15.76 25.88 13.71
C PHE A 285 -16.77 25.34 12.72
N THR A 286 -17.32 26.20 11.88
CA THR A 286 -18.17 25.79 10.76
C THR A 286 -17.35 25.80 9.48
N VAL A 287 -17.36 24.68 8.77
CA VAL A 287 -16.74 24.52 7.45
C VAL A 287 -17.88 24.43 6.44
N PRO A 288 -18.23 25.53 5.74
CA PRO A 288 -19.25 25.52 4.70
C PRO A 288 -18.84 24.59 3.56
N GLY A 289 -19.80 23.89 2.96
CA GLY A 289 -19.52 23.08 1.77
C GLY A 289 -18.94 23.93 0.64
N ASN A 290 -19.48 25.13 0.43
CA ASN A 290 -19.07 26.04 -0.66
C ASN A 290 -17.90 26.97 -0.32
N ALA A 291 -17.00 26.55 0.58
CA ALA A 291 -15.87 27.37 0.99
C ALA A 291 -14.80 27.40 -0.11
N LEU A 292 -14.71 28.52 -0.84
CA LEU A 292 -13.72 28.71 -1.92
C LEU A 292 -12.25 28.70 -1.46
N GLU A 293 -12.02 28.91 -0.17
CA GLU A 293 -10.70 28.93 0.45
C GLU A 293 -10.71 28.14 1.76
N TRP A 294 -9.52 27.76 2.21
CA TRP A 294 -9.32 27.06 3.48
C TRP A 294 -9.86 27.86 4.65
N VAL A 295 -10.78 27.26 5.41
CA VAL A 295 -11.42 27.87 6.56
C VAL A 295 -10.42 27.88 7.72
N SER A 296 -9.96 29.07 8.09
CA SER A 296 -9.03 29.23 9.21
C SER A 296 -9.75 29.04 10.54
N THR A 297 -9.15 28.25 11.43
CA THR A 297 -9.59 28.15 12.83
C THR A 297 -9.03 29.27 13.70
N GLY A 298 -7.96 29.96 13.25
CA GLY A 298 -7.17 30.88 14.07
C GLY A 298 -6.37 30.20 15.19
N LEU A 299 -6.33 28.86 15.24
CA LEU A 299 -5.52 28.10 16.19
C LEU A 299 -4.11 27.94 15.65
N GLU A 300 -3.15 28.56 16.32
CA GLU A 300 -1.73 28.41 16.03
C GLU A 300 -1.19 27.15 16.71
N LEU A 301 -0.74 26.18 15.90
CA LEU A 301 -0.11 24.96 16.36
C LEU A 301 1.41 25.09 16.29
N VAL A 302 2.09 24.38 17.20
CA VAL A 302 3.55 24.22 17.20
C VAL A 302 3.91 22.80 16.75
N ALA A 303 5.02 22.64 16.05
CA ALA A 303 5.54 21.33 15.67
C ALA A 303 5.67 20.40 16.89
N GLY A 304 5.14 19.18 16.78
CA GLY A 304 5.05 18.20 17.86
C GLY A 304 3.81 18.36 18.77
N GLN A 305 3.01 19.41 18.61
CA GLN A 305 1.80 19.60 19.40
C GLN A 305 0.68 18.66 18.95
N GLY A 306 0.12 17.90 19.90
CA GLY A 306 -1.07 17.09 19.65
C GLY A 306 -2.35 17.93 19.59
N PHE A 307 -3.31 17.51 18.79
CA PHE A 307 -4.70 17.97 18.83
C PHE A 307 -5.67 16.85 18.43
N SER A 308 -6.95 16.95 18.78
CA SER A 308 -8.00 16.05 18.30
C SER A 308 -9.16 16.82 17.71
N VAL A 309 -9.85 16.16 16.79
CA VAL A 309 -10.96 16.71 16.02
C VAL A 309 -12.15 15.78 16.13
N GLN A 310 -13.34 16.36 16.31
CA GLN A 310 -14.62 15.70 16.12
C GLN A 310 -15.47 16.54 15.19
N ALA A 311 -15.98 15.93 14.12
CA ALA A 311 -16.74 16.61 13.10
C ALA A 311 -18.11 15.95 12.92
N SER A 312 -19.11 16.78 12.63
CA SER A 312 -20.46 16.35 12.30
C SER A 312 -21.06 17.27 11.24
N GLY A 313 -22.24 16.91 10.74
CA GLY A 313 -22.92 17.64 9.67
C GLY A 313 -22.96 16.85 8.38
N GLU A 314 -23.41 17.51 7.33
CA GLU A 314 -23.64 16.91 6.02
C GLU A 314 -23.40 17.98 4.95
N VAL A 315 -22.78 17.56 3.85
CA VAL A 315 -22.52 18.38 2.67
C VAL A 315 -22.99 17.62 1.44
N SER A 316 -23.61 18.34 0.51
CA SER A 316 -23.98 17.87 -0.82
C SER A 316 -23.04 18.50 -1.84
N LEU A 317 -22.15 17.70 -2.42
CA LEU A 317 -21.21 18.14 -3.45
C LEU A 317 -21.92 18.58 -4.73
N TRP A 318 -22.95 17.83 -5.16
CA TRP A 318 -23.73 18.16 -6.35
C TRP A 318 -25.22 18.27 -6.04
N PRO A 319 -25.71 19.44 -5.56
CA PRO A 319 -27.11 19.61 -5.16
C PRO A 319 -28.12 19.33 -6.28
N GLN A 320 -27.72 19.44 -7.55
CA GLN A 320 -28.56 19.16 -8.72
C GLN A 320 -28.31 17.77 -9.34
N CYS A 321 -27.63 16.86 -8.64
CA CYS A 321 -27.26 15.54 -9.17
C CYS A 321 -28.47 14.80 -9.79
N VAL A 322 -29.61 14.78 -9.11
CA VAL A 322 -30.81 14.06 -9.59
C VAL A 322 -31.33 14.62 -10.92
N GLU A 323 -31.16 15.92 -11.17
CA GLU A 323 -31.63 16.57 -12.39
C GLU A 323 -30.66 16.37 -13.56
N TRP A 324 -29.36 16.39 -13.31
CA TRP A 324 -28.34 16.36 -14.37
C TRP A 324 -27.82 14.95 -14.66
N CYS A 325 -27.77 14.07 -13.66
CA CYS A 325 -27.19 12.73 -13.79
C CYS A 325 -27.81 11.90 -14.94
N PRO A 326 -29.14 11.91 -15.18
CA PRO A 326 -29.73 11.20 -16.31
C PRO A 326 -29.28 11.68 -17.70
N GLY A 327 -28.67 12.87 -17.79
CA GLY A 327 -28.12 13.45 -19.01
C GLY A 327 -26.63 13.14 -19.23
N ILE A 328 -25.97 12.47 -18.29
CA ILE A 328 -24.58 12.03 -18.43
C ILE A 328 -24.52 10.89 -19.45
N ASP A 329 -23.59 11.01 -20.40
CA ASP A 329 -23.35 10.13 -21.56
C ASP A 329 -24.05 8.74 -21.49
N PRO A 330 -25.07 8.47 -22.32
CA PRO A 330 -25.79 7.19 -22.30
C PRO A 330 -24.91 5.99 -22.67
N ALA A 331 -23.68 6.19 -23.19
CA ALA A 331 -22.71 5.13 -23.40
C ALA A 331 -21.99 4.67 -22.11
N ARG A 332 -22.00 5.48 -21.04
CA ARG A 332 -21.32 5.18 -19.77
C ARG A 332 -22.18 4.52 -18.70
N ALA A 333 -23.48 4.30 -18.97
CA ALA A 333 -24.40 3.58 -18.09
C ALA A 333 -24.31 3.98 -16.60
N VAL A 334 -24.28 5.28 -16.32
CA VAL A 334 -24.15 5.81 -14.94
C VAL A 334 -25.37 5.44 -14.10
N ASP A 335 -25.16 4.72 -13.00
CA ASP A 335 -26.22 4.43 -12.02
C ASP A 335 -26.45 5.65 -11.10
N CYS A 336 -27.32 6.56 -11.54
CA CYS A 336 -27.71 7.73 -10.76
C CYS A 336 -28.36 7.40 -9.42
N THR A 337 -28.92 6.18 -9.25
CA THR A 337 -29.52 5.76 -7.98
C THR A 337 -28.46 5.38 -6.95
N ALA A 338 -27.25 5.02 -7.39
CA ALA A 338 -26.09 4.83 -6.54
C ALA A 338 -25.27 6.13 -6.36
N LEU A 339 -25.10 6.92 -7.43
CA LEU A 339 -24.25 8.12 -7.43
C LEU A 339 -24.83 9.26 -6.59
N CYS A 340 -26.08 9.65 -6.82
CA CYS A 340 -26.61 10.88 -6.21
C CYS A 340 -26.78 10.83 -4.68
N PRO A 341 -27.06 9.66 -4.06
CA PRO A 341 -26.95 9.55 -2.62
C PRO A 341 -25.51 9.61 -2.11
N ALA A 342 -24.53 9.12 -2.88
CA ALA A 342 -23.13 9.10 -2.46
C ALA A 342 -22.54 10.52 -2.37
N VAL A 343 -22.93 11.44 -3.23
CA VAL A 343 -22.40 12.83 -3.23
C VAL A 343 -22.95 13.70 -2.10
N VAL A 344 -23.83 13.16 -1.26
CA VAL A 344 -24.30 13.76 -0.01
C VAL A 344 -23.74 12.94 1.14
N ALA A 345 -22.79 13.50 1.88
CA ALA A 345 -22.08 12.75 2.92
C ALA A 345 -21.73 13.60 4.15
N GLY A 346 -21.50 12.90 5.26
CA GLY A 346 -20.91 13.48 6.46
C GLY A 346 -19.38 13.63 6.34
N PRO A 347 -18.70 14.07 7.42
CA PRO A 347 -17.27 14.39 7.36
C PRO A 347 -16.34 13.23 7.03
N ALA A 348 -16.77 11.97 7.20
CA ALA A 348 -16.02 10.80 6.73
C ALA A 348 -15.96 10.68 5.19
N GLY A 349 -16.80 11.44 4.49
CA GLY A 349 -16.95 11.38 3.05
C GLY A 349 -17.62 10.09 2.58
N SER A 350 -17.58 9.88 1.27
CA SER A 350 -18.18 8.73 0.60
C SER A 350 -17.29 8.25 -0.55
N VAL A 351 -17.48 7.00 -0.95
CA VAL A 351 -16.85 6.41 -2.12
C VAL A 351 -17.98 5.87 -3.00
N PRO A 352 -18.20 6.40 -4.23
CA PRO A 352 -19.25 5.90 -5.09
C PRO A 352 -19.00 4.45 -5.50
N ALA A 353 -20.04 3.63 -5.50
CA ALA A 353 -19.94 2.27 -6.03
C ALA A 353 -19.74 2.29 -7.56
N GLY A 354 -18.80 1.47 -8.06
CA GLY A 354 -18.67 1.17 -9.49
C GLY A 354 -17.80 2.13 -10.32
N GLY A 355 -16.90 2.90 -9.71
CA GLY A 355 -15.91 3.72 -10.45
C GLY A 355 -16.51 4.82 -11.33
N ILE A 356 -17.75 5.23 -11.04
CA ILE A 356 -18.52 6.22 -11.80
C ILE A 356 -17.87 7.61 -11.74
N VAL A 357 -17.29 7.93 -10.60
CA VAL A 357 -16.33 9.03 -10.44
C VAL A 357 -14.99 8.32 -10.31
N PRO A 358 -14.04 8.48 -11.24
CA PRO A 358 -12.75 7.82 -11.10
C PRO A 358 -12.14 8.27 -9.79
N ASP A 359 -11.73 7.32 -8.94
CA ASP A 359 -11.17 7.56 -7.60
C ASP A 359 -9.84 8.36 -7.62
N ARG A 360 -9.48 8.97 -8.76
CA ARG A 360 -8.16 9.50 -9.09
C ARG A 360 -8.15 10.64 -10.13
N GLU A 361 -9.23 11.37 -10.35
CA GLU A 361 -9.06 12.60 -11.13
C GLU A 361 -8.38 13.69 -10.29
N ALA A 362 -7.44 14.44 -10.88
CA ALA A 362 -6.67 15.53 -10.26
C ALA A 362 -7.54 16.74 -9.82
N PHE A 363 -8.84 16.54 -9.68
CA PHE A 363 -9.84 17.55 -9.37
C PHE A 363 -10.04 17.73 -7.87
N PHE A 364 -9.81 16.70 -7.06
CA PHE A 364 -9.94 16.76 -5.60
C PHE A 364 -8.72 17.35 -4.90
N VAL A 365 -8.96 18.08 -3.80
CA VAL A 365 -7.89 18.68 -2.97
C VAL A 365 -6.94 17.62 -2.41
N LEU A 366 -7.48 16.46 -2.01
CA LEU A 366 -6.71 15.28 -1.64
C LEU A 366 -7.29 14.06 -2.39
N PRO A 367 -6.72 13.70 -3.56
CA PRO A 367 -7.27 12.64 -4.41
C PRO A 367 -7.32 11.25 -3.75
N SER A 368 -6.49 10.99 -2.74
CA SER A 368 -6.49 9.73 -2.00
C SER A 368 -7.56 9.65 -0.90
N ALA A 369 -8.29 10.73 -0.63
CA ALA A 369 -9.35 10.76 0.37
C ALA A 369 -10.74 10.61 -0.27
N PRO A 370 -11.75 10.10 0.47
CA PRO A 370 -13.13 10.06 -0.01
C PRO A 370 -13.63 11.44 -0.44
N MET A 371 -14.53 11.49 -1.42
CA MET A 371 -15.18 12.76 -1.79
C MET A 371 -15.99 13.29 -0.60
N VAL A 372 -16.20 14.60 -0.54
CA VAL A 372 -16.95 15.30 0.52
C VAL A 372 -16.25 15.27 1.89
N ALA A 373 -15.24 14.43 2.09
CA ALA A 373 -14.55 14.26 3.37
C ALA A 373 -14.02 15.58 3.94
N LEU A 374 -13.98 15.69 5.26
CA LEU A 374 -13.30 16.77 5.94
C LEU A 374 -11.78 16.58 5.82
N LEU A 375 -11.10 17.61 5.33
CA LEU A 375 -9.65 17.72 5.25
C LEU A 375 -9.13 18.78 6.21
N GLY A 376 -7.90 18.60 6.68
CA GLY A 376 -7.16 19.55 7.50
C GLY A 376 -5.84 19.95 6.86
N ARG A 377 -5.28 21.10 7.25
CA ARG A 377 -3.87 21.47 6.99
C ARG A 377 -3.34 22.39 8.08
N VAL A 378 -2.02 22.40 8.28
CA VAL A 378 -1.33 23.32 9.19
C VAL A 378 -0.43 24.26 8.40
N GLY A 379 -0.69 25.57 8.50
CA GLY A 379 0.01 26.61 7.74
C GLY A 379 -0.15 26.40 6.22
N ASP A 380 0.97 26.34 5.53
CA ASP A 380 1.09 26.01 4.09
C ASP A 380 1.48 24.54 3.85
N GLY A 381 1.34 23.67 4.87
CA GLY A 381 1.60 22.24 4.76
C GLY A 381 0.62 21.50 3.87
N ALA A 382 0.97 20.26 3.55
CA ALA A 382 0.12 19.36 2.78
C ALA A 382 -1.23 19.12 3.49
N PRO A 383 -2.34 19.01 2.73
CA PRO A 383 -3.62 18.55 3.26
C PRO A 383 -3.53 17.14 3.83
N PHE A 384 -4.33 16.85 4.86
CA PHE A 384 -4.50 15.51 5.42
C PHE A 384 -5.98 15.19 5.62
N TYR A 385 -6.34 13.91 5.56
CA TYR A 385 -7.70 13.44 5.83
C TYR A 385 -8.02 13.53 7.33
N VAL A 386 -9.16 14.14 7.68
CA VAL A 386 -9.62 14.26 9.07
C VAL A 386 -10.79 13.32 9.35
N GLY A 387 -11.73 13.21 8.43
CA GLY A 387 -12.91 12.36 8.60
C GLY A 387 -13.88 12.88 9.69
N ALA A 388 -14.66 11.97 10.26
CA ALA A 388 -15.61 12.28 11.34
C ALA A 388 -14.95 12.54 12.71
N ALA A 389 -13.79 11.95 12.97
CA ALA A 389 -13.00 12.22 14.16
C ALA A 389 -11.57 11.70 13.98
N GLY A 390 -10.61 12.31 14.67
CA GLY A 390 -9.21 11.86 14.67
C GLY A 390 -8.35 12.59 15.70
N ALA A 391 -7.16 12.05 15.97
CA ALA A 391 -6.15 12.69 16.81
C ALA A 391 -4.85 12.83 16.03
N PHE A 392 -4.24 14.01 16.06
CA PHE A 392 -3.17 14.40 15.15
C PHE A 392 -2.04 15.06 15.92
N VAL A 393 -0.84 15.01 15.36
CA VAL A 393 0.32 15.79 15.82
C VAL A 393 0.73 16.74 14.71
N ALA A 394 0.85 18.03 15.03
CA ALA A 394 1.29 19.02 14.06
C ALA A 394 2.74 18.74 13.67
N ALA A 395 3.01 18.42 12.40
CA ALA A 395 4.37 18.21 11.91
C ALA A 395 5.19 19.51 11.82
N ARG A 396 4.53 20.66 11.91
CA ARG A 396 5.12 21.99 11.76
C ARG A 396 4.33 23.06 12.48
N ASP A 397 4.95 24.21 12.67
CA ASP A 397 4.29 25.40 13.19
C ASP A 397 3.30 25.97 12.15
N GLY A 398 2.15 26.48 12.62
CA GLY A 398 1.25 27.28 11.80
C GLY A 398 -0.21 27.18 12.20
N THR A 399 -1.05 27.99 11.55
CA THR A 399 -2.50 27.99 11.78
C THR A 399 -3.16 26.71 11.27
N LEU A 400 -4.09 26.13 12.02
CA LEU A 400 -4.93 25.01 11.58
C LEU A 400 -6.07 25.50 10.68
N TYR A 401 -6.25 24.85 9.53
CA TYR A 401 -7.33 25.12 8.59
C TYR A 401 -8.11 23.84 8.24
N PHE A 402 -9.34 24.01 7.79
CA PHE A 402 -10.21 22.94 7.29
C PHE A 402 -10.85 23.28 5.94
N MET A 403 -11.16 22.26 5.16
CA MET A 403 -11.89 22.34 3.89
C MET A 403 -12.58 20.99 3.63
N ILE A 404 -13.59 20.95 2.76
CA ILE A 404 -14.14 19.70 2.24
C ILE A 404 -13.28 19.16 1.09
N ASN A 405 -13.30 17.86 0.85
CA ASN A 405 -12.64 17.26 -0.31
C ASN A 405 -13.56 17.40 -1.54
N GLU A 406 -13.39 18.50 -2.26
CA GLU A 406 -14.25 18.98 -3.34
C GLU A 406 -13.58 18.93 -4.73
N ASP A 407 -14.40 18.89 -5.78
CA ASP A 407 -14.01 19.08 -7.18
C ASP A 407 -13.66 20.56 -7.48
N SER A 408 -12.37 20.83 -7.71
CA SER A 408 -11.83 22.15 -8.06
C SER A 408 -12.33 22.75 -9.38
N GLY A 409 -13.08 22.00 -10.20
CA GLY A 409 -13.64 22.45 -11.47
C GLY A 409 -14.86 23.37 -11.36
N PHE A 410 -15.66 23.24 -10.29
CA PHE A 410 -16.95 23.95 -10.12
C PHE A 410 -17.18 24.48 -8.69
N VAL A 411 -16.12 24.99 -8.07
CA VAL A 411 -16.10 25.49 -6.68
C VAL A 411 -17.23 26.47 -6.35
N GLY A 412 -18.00 26.20 -5.28
CA GLY A 412 -18.84 27.17 -4.59
C GLY A 412 -20.35 27.01 -4.76
N ASP A 413 -20.84 25.92 -5.36
CA ASP A 413 -22.26 25.60 -5.48
C ASP A 413 -22.74 24.53 -4.47
N GLU A 414 -21.82 23.96 -3.69
CA GLU A 414 -22.07 22.96 -2.66
C GLU A 414 -22.99 23.49 -1.57
N THR A 415 -23.82 22.62 -1.02
CA THR A 415 -24.74 22.99 0.07
C THR A 415 -24.47 22.17 1.33
N GLY A 416 -24.86 22.72 2.48
CA GLY A 416 -24.55 22.12 3.78
C GLY A 416 -23.24 22.63 4.36
N ALA A 417 -22.86 22.04 5.49
CA ALA A 417 -21.66 22.42 6.23
C ALA A 417 -21.30 21.33 7.25
N PHE A 418 -20.02 21.28 7.60
CA PHE A 418 -19.56 20.56 8.78
C PHE A 418 -19.38 21.50 9.97
N VAL A 419 -19.64 20.95 11.16
CA VAL A 419 -19.27 21.54 12.44
C VAL A 419 -18.12 20.73 13.00
N VAL A 420 -17.00 21.41 13.26
CA VAL A 420 -15.72 20.80 13.65
C VAL A 420 -15.33 21.32 15.03
N GLU A 421 -15.22 20.41 15.99
CA GLU A 421 -14.74 20.68 17.33
C GLU A 421 -13.28 20.26 17.46
N VAL A 422 -12.42 21.16 17.96
CA VAL A 422 -10.99 20.92 18.13
C VAL A 422 -10.64 20.96 19.61
N THR A 423 -9.83 19.99 20.04
CA THR A 423 -9.21 19.96 21.36
C THR A 423 -7.70 19.98 21.20
N LEU A 424 -7.00 20.86 21.90
CA LEU A 424 -5.55 20.99 21.88
C LEU A 424 -4.93 20.29 23.09
N TYR A 425 -3.81 19.62 22.85
CA TYR A 425 -2.94 19.08 23.89
C TYR A 425 -1.73 20.01 24.05
N ALA A 426 -1.26 20.17 25.28
CA ALA A 426 -0.02 20.92 25.52
C ALA A 426 1.16 20.19 24.86
N PRO A 427 2.10 20.92 24.22
CA PRO A 427 3.29 20.34 23.63
C PRO A 427 4.25 19.74 24.67
#